data_AF-A0A2C1DSR7-F1
#
_entry.id   AF-A0A2C1DSR7-F1
#
_cell.length_a   1.000
_cell.length_b   1.000
_cell.length_c   1.000
_cell.angle_alpha   90.00
_cell.angle_beta   90.00
_cell.angle_gamma   90.00
#
_symmetry.space_group_name_H-M   'P 1'
#
loop_
_entity.id
_entity.type
_entity.pdbx_description
1 polymer ?
#
loop_
_entity_poly.entity_id
_entity_poly.type
_entity_poly.pdbx_seq_one_letter_code
_entity_poly.pdbx_strand_id
1 'polypeptide(L)'
;MIFLFAVYFVFIMTLLMTFFLSKRSYEKPFIKYIPAFILFILAFISSITFVFNNGMGELMIAIFLGVTAIANFFLLLVLKVVRVIVAKEK
;
A
#
# COMPACT_ATOMS: atom_id res chain seq x y z
N MET A 1 -20.10 -6.65 9.10
CA MET A 1 -18.92 -7.34 9.66
C MET A 1 -17.98 -7.87 8.59
N ILE A 2 -18.48 -8.59 7.57
CA ILE A 2 -17.65 -9.18 6.49
C ILE A 2 -16.83 -8.13 5.73
N PHE A 3 -17.43 -6.97 5.41
CA PHE A 3 -16.72 -5.87 4.74
C PHE A 3 -15.54 -5.35 5.56
N LEU A 4 -15.74 -5.07 6.85
CA LEU A 4 -14.68 -4.61 7.75
C LEU A 4 -13.55 -5.64 7.86
N PHE A 5 -13.91 -6.93 7.92
CA PHE A 5 -12.95 -8.03 7.95
C PHE A 5 -12.11 -8.10 6.67
N ALA A 6 -12.74 -8.00 5.51
CA ALA A 6 -12.05 -7.97 4.22
C ALA A 6 -11.10 -6.76 4.12
N VAL A 7 -11.54 -5.61 4.60
CA VAL A 7 -10.76 -4.36 4.66
C VAL A 7 -9.50 -4.55 5.52
N TYR A 8 -9.62 -5.02 6.76
CA TYR A 8 -8.43 -5.28 7.62
C TYR A 8 -7.50 -6.32 7.02
N PHE A 9 -8.04 -7.37 6.40
CA PHE A 9 -7.25 -8.39 5.75
C PHE A 9 -6.42 -7.83 4.59
N VAL A 10 -7.01 -6.98 3.74
CA VAL A 10 -6.31 -6.31 2.63
C VAL A 10 -5.17 -5.42 3.14
N PHE A 11 -5.36 -4.70 4.25
CA PHE A 11 -4.31 -3.89 4.86
C PHE A 11 -3.09 -4.73 5.27
N ILE A 12 -3.32 -5.79 6.04
CA ILE A 12 -2.23 -6.64 6.55
C ILE A 12 -1.54 -7.39 5.41
N MET A 13 -2.29 -7.93 4.45
CA MET A 13 -1.72 -8.70 3.34
C MET A 13 -0.87 -7.83 2.41
N THR A 14 -1.29 -6.59 2.15
CA THR A 14 -0.52 -5.67 1.30
C THR A 14 0.79 -5.25 1.96
N LEU A 15 0.78 -4.96 3.26
CA LEU A 15 2.01 -4.67 4.01
C LEU A 15 2.98 -5.86 4.01
N LEU A 16 2.48 -7.07 4.27
CA LEU A 16 3.29 -8.29 4.20
C LEU A 16 3.90 -8.49 2.81
N MET A 17 3.10 -8.33 1.76
CA MET A 17 3.58 -8.48 0.39
C MET A 17 4.66 -7.45 0.05
N THR A 18 4.46 -6.19 0.43
CA THR A 18 5.47 -5.12 0.29
C THR A 18 6.76 -5.43 1.03
N PHE A 19 6.67 -5.97 2.26
CA PHE A 19 7.84 -6.40 3.03
C PHE A 19 8.61 -7.53 2.35
N PHE A 20 7.92 -8.60 1.93
CA PHE A 20 8.54 -9.74 1.25
C PHE A 20 9.17 -9.34 -0.09
N LEU A 21 8.45 -8.55 -0.90
CA LEU A 21 8.97 -8.05 -2.18
C LEU A 21 10.17 -7.14 -1.97
N SER A 22 10.15 -6.29 -0.94
CA SER A 22 11.30 -5.46 -0.59
C SER A 22 12.52 -6.33 -0.30
N LYS A 23 12.40 -7.41 0.48
CA LYS A 23 13.51 -8.33 0.82
C LYS A 23 14.09 -9.06 -0.40
N ARG A 24 13.23 -9.47 -1.34
CA ARG A 24 13.63 -10.23 -2.55
C ARG A 24 14.11 -9.35 -3.70
N SER A 25 13.82 -8.05 -3.65
CA SER A 25 14.11 -7.07 -4.70
C SER A 25 15.60 -6.64 -4.74
N TYR A 26 16.51 -7.59 -4.92
CA TYR A 26 17.92 -7.30 -5.26
C TYR A 26 18.10 -7.10 -6.78
N GLU A 27 17.34 -7.82 -7.62
CA GLU A 27 17.49 -7.75 -9.09
C GLU A 27 16.62 -6.69 -9.77
N LYS A 28 15.43 -6.38 -9.25
CA LYS A 28 14.46 -5.46 -9.87
C LYS A 28 13.87 -4.49 -8.83
N PRO A 29 14.47 -3.31 -8.61
CA PRO A 29 14.13 -2.41 -7.51
C PRO A 29 12.69 -1.87 -7.53
N PHE A 30 12.01 -1.92 -8.69
CA PHE A 30 10.67 -1.40 -8.89
C PHE A 30 9.56 -2.33 -8.38
N ILE A 31 9.80 -3.64 -8.28
CA ILE A 31 8.76 -4.63 -7.96
C ILE A 31 8.15 -4.38 -6.57
N LYS A 32 8.96 -3.92 -5.61
CA LYS A 32 8.51 -3.63 -4.25
C LYS A 32 7.47 -2.50 -4.15
N TYR A 33 7.33 -1.67 -5.18
CA TYR A 33 6.33 -0.58 -5.23
C TYR A 33 4.99 -1.02 -5.83
N ILE A 34 4.92 -2.18 -6.49
CA ILE A 34 3.72 -2.66 -7.17
C ILE A 34 2.49 -2.70 -6.23
N PRO A 35 2.58 -3.25 -5.00
CA PRO A 35 1.40 -3.30 -4.11
C PRO A 35 0.86 -1.90 -3.76
N ALA A 36 1.75 -0.95 -3.45
CA ALA A 36 1.36 0.42 -3.13
C ALA A 36 0.74 1.13 -4.35
N PHE A 37 1.27 0.88 -5.55
CA PHE A 37 0.78 1.48 -6.79
C PHE A 37 -0.60 0.94 -7.19
N ILE A 38 -0.84 -0.37 -7.04
CA ILE A 38 -2.15 -0.97 -7.28
C ILE A 38 -3.20 -0.35 -6.34
N LEU A 39 -2.89 -0.23 -5.05
CA LEU A 39 -3.77 0.39 -4.07
C LEU A 39 -4.08 1.86 -4.41
N PHE A 40 -3.07 2.59 -4.88
CA PHE A 40 -3.24 3.97 -5.32
C PHE A 40 -4.19 4.10 -6.51
N ILE A 41 -4.05 3.24 -7.54
CA ILE A 41 -4.97 3.23 -8.69
C ILE A 41 -6.40 2.93 -8.24
N LEU A 42 -6.60 1.92 -7.39
CA LEU A 42 -7.92 1.57 -6.88
C LEU A 42 -8.54 2.71 -6.05
N ALA A 43 -7.74 3.36 -5.20
CA ALA A 43 -8.19 4.53 -4.44
C ALA A 43 -8.60 5.68 -5.36
N PHE A 44 -7.83 5.92 -6.43
CA PHE A 44 -8.11 6.95 -7.42
C PHE A 44 -9.40 6.69 -8.19
N ILE A 45 -9.61 5.45 -8.66
CA ILE A 45 -10.87 5.05 -9.33
C ILE A 45 -12.05 5.26 -8.37
N SER A 46 -11.94 4.79 -7.13
CA SER A 46 -13.00 4.96 -6.12
C SER A 46 -13.29 6.43 -5.81
N SER A 47 -12.26 7.29 -5.82
CA SER A 47 -12.43 8.73 -5.65
C SER A 47 -13.15 9.37 -6.84
N ILE A 48 -12.85 8.95 -8.07
CA ILE A 48 -13.56 9.42 -9.26
C ILE A 48 -15.04 9.00 -9.19
N THR A 49 -15.30 7.74 -8.86
CA THR A 49 -16.67 7.24 -8.71
C THR A 49 -17.45 8.03 -7.65
N PHE A 50 -16.82 8.32 -6.50
CA PHE A 50 -17.42 9.17 -5.46
C PHE A 50 -17.79 10.56 -5.99
N VAL A 51 -16.93 11.21 -6.79
CA VAL A 51 -17.22 12.54 -7.34
C VAL A 51 -18.46 12.53 -8.24
N PHE A 52 -18.67 11.46 -9.02
CA PHE A 52 -19.81 11.37 -9.93
C PHE A 52 -21.10 10.87 -9.28
N ASN A 53 -21.00 9.93 -8.34
CA ASN A 53 -22.16 9.25 -7.76
C ASN A 53 -22.51 9.76 -6.35
N ASN A 54 -21.64 10.55 -5.73
CA ASN A 54 -21.74 11.01 -4.34
C ASN A 54 -21.96 9.87 -3.33
N GLY A 55 -21.41 8.68 -3.62
CA GLY A 55 -21.59 7.49 -2.81
C GLY A 55 -20.70 7.49 -1.58
N MET A 56 -21.27 7.58 -0.38
CA MET A 56 -20.48 7.50 0.87
C MET A 56 -19.65 6.21 0.99
N GLY A 57 -20.12 5.09 0.40
CA GLY A 57 -19.36 3.84 0.36
C GLY A 57 -18.08 3.95 -0.47
N GLU A 58 -18.13 4.63 -1.61
CA GLU A 58 -16.99 4.85 -2.50
C GLU A 58 -15.98 5.79 -1.86
N LEU A 59 -16.44 6.80 -1.10
CA LEU A 59 -15.57 7.66 -0.29
C LEU A 59 -14.83 6.86 0.78
N MET A 60 -15.53 6.01 1.53
CA MET A 60 -14.90 5.18 2.56
C MET A 60 -13.84 4.23 1.97
N ILE A 61 -14.13 3.63 0.82
CA ILE A 61 -13.18 2.77 0.10
C ILE A 61 -11.96 3.58 -0.37
N ALA A 62 -12.17 4.76 -0.96
CA ALA A 62 -11.09 5.62 -1.44
C ALA A 62 -10.16 6.04 -0.30
N ILE A 63 -10.72 6.49 0.84
CA ILE A 63 -9.95 6.87 2.02
C ILE A 63 -9.16 5.67 2.55
N PHE A 64 -9.81 4.53 2.71
CA PHE A 64 -9.16 3.33 3.25
C PHE A 64 -8.00 2.86 2.36
N LEU A 65 -8.23 2.74 1.05
CA LEU A 65 -7.20 2.33 0.11
C LEU A 65 -6.07 3.36 0.01
N GLY A 66 -6.40 4.65 0.05
CA GLY A 66 -5.43 5.75 0.08
C GLY A 66 -4.52 5.68 1.30
N VAL A 67 -5.08 5.54 2.51
CA VAL A 67 -4.31 5.38 3.76
C VAL A 67 -3.44 4.11 3.69
N THR A 68 -3.97 3.01 3.15
CA THR A 68 -3.22 1.77 2.97
C THR A 68 -2.03 1.95 2.02
N ALA A 69 -2.23 2.65 0.90
CA ALA A 69 -1.16 2.96 -0.05
C ALA A 69 -0.06 3.83 0.60
N ILE A 70 -0.44 4.85 1.36
CA ILE A 70 0.48 5.70 2.11
C ILE A 70 1.29 4.87 3.12
N ALA A 71 0.63 4.00 3.90
CA ALA A 71 1.32 3.13 4.86
C ALA A 71 2.34 2.20 4.18
N ASN A 72 2.00 1.62 3.02
CA ASN A 72 2.92 0.81 2.24
C ASN A 72 4.12 1.62 1.74
N PHE A 73 3.91 2.87 1.32
CA PHE A 73 5.00 3.76 0.91
C PHE A 73 5.94 4.08 2.07
N PHE A 74 5.40 4.39 3.25
CA PHE A 74 6.19 4.61 4.47
C PHE A 74 7.00 3.37 4.86
N LEU A 75 6.40 2.17 4.79
CA LEU A 75 7.12 0.92 5.04
C LEU A 75 8.34 0.79 4.12
N LEU A 76 8.19 1.10 2.82
CA LEU A 76 9.30 1.06 1.87
C LEU A 76 10.41 2.06 2.21
N LEU A 77 10.05 3.27 2.67
CA LEU A 77 11.03 4.26 3.13
C LEU A 77 11.80 3.77 4.35
N VAL A 78 11.10 3.25 5.37
CA VAL A 78 11.74 2.70 6.59
C VAL A 78 12.69 1.56 6.22
N LEU A 79 12.24 0.61 5.39
CA LEU A 79 13.08 -0.50 4.94
C LEU A 79 14.31 -0.02 4.14
N LYS A 80 14.19 1.06 3.38
CA LYS A 80 15.33 1.67 2.68
C LYS A 80 16.32 2.28 3.67
N VAL A 81 15.85 3.06 4.64
CA VAL A 81 16.70 3.69 5.68
C VAL A 81 17.44 2.63 6.48
N VAL A 82 16.73 1.61 6.99
CA VAL A 82 17.34 0.51 7.76
C VAL A 82 18.44 -0.18 6.96
N ARG A 83 18.24 -0.44 5.67
CA ARG A 83 19.29 -1.04 4.81
C ARG A 83 20.51 -0.15 4.66
N VAL A 84 20.32 1.15 4.48
CA VAL A 84 21.44 2.10 4.35
C VAL A 84 22.24 2.15 5.65
N ILE A 85 21.59 2.10 6.81
CA ILE A 85 22.27 2.06 8.11
C ILE A 85 23.05 0.75 8.25
N VAL A 86 22.41 -0.41 8.06
CA VAL A 86 23.05 -1.73 8.20
C VAL A 86 24.20 -1.92 7.20
N ALA A 87 24.11 -1.35 6.01
CA ALA A 87 25.18 -1.41 5.01
C ALA A 87 26.36 -0.47 5.33
N LYS A 88 26.17 0.55 6.17
CA LYS A 88 27.26 1.44 6.64
C LYS A 88 28.01 0.87 7.84
N GLU A 89 27.38 -0.02 8.61
CA GLU A 89 27.96 -0.67 9.79
C GLU A 89 28.76 -1.95 9.44
N LYS A 90 28.72 -2.40 8.18
CA LYS A 90 29.55 -3.47 7.63
C LYS A 90 30.67 -2.89 6.76
#